data_AF-A0A7S0CHJ8-F1
#
_entry.id   AF-A0A7S0CHJ8-F1
#
_cell.length_a   1.000
_cell.length_b   1.000
_cell.length_c   1.000
_cell.angle_alpha   90.00
_cell.angle_beta   90.00
_cell.angle_gamma   90.00
#
_symmetry.space_group_name_H-M   'P 1'
#
loop_
_entity.id
_entity.type
_entity.pdbx_description
1 polymer ?
#
loop_
_entity_poly.entity_id
_entity_poly.type
_entity_poly.pdbx_seq_one_letter_code
_entity_poly.pdbx_strand_id
1 'polypeptide(L)'
;RVYPVKNPIPYDTAFCYGVPNGAKKATNADLVVYITANEFCEGGYTLASAIGCDWDQYNRPIAGDVDFCIEKIDVKNSAVVPSSARGITDVAIHEFAHVLGFSSADFPFFVDPRTGKPRTAKAIQ
;
A
#
# COMPACT_ATOMS: atom_id res chain seq x y z
N ARG A 1 -9.90 5.82 11.55
CA ARG A 1 -10.36 4.74 12.46
C ARG A 1 -10.83 3.59 11.58
N VAL A 2 -10.37 2.37 11.85
CA VAL A 2 -10.69 1.16 11.06
C VAL A 2 -11.64 0.26 11.83
N TYR A 3 -12.41 -0.58 11.12
CA TYR A 3 -13.11 -1.72 11.72
C TYR A 3 -12.14 -2.91 11.75
N PRO A 4 -11.75 -3.43 12.93
CA PRO A 4 -10.69 -4.42 13.00
C PRO A 4 -10.98 -5.71 12.23
N VAL A 5 -9.96 -6.27 11.60
CA VAL A 5 -10.00 -7.58 10.98
C VAL A 5 -10.04 -8.64 12.09
N LYS A 6 -11.04 -9.52 12.06
CA LYS A 6 -11.27 -10.52 13.12
C LYS A 6 -10.49 -11.81 12.93
N ASN A 7 -10.15 -12.15 11.69
CA ASN A 7 -9.48 -13.39 11.33
C ASN A 7 -8.03 -13.11 10.94
N PRO A 8 -7.10 -14.05 11.12
CA PRO A 8 -5.74 -13.89 10.62
C PRO A 8 -5.74 -13.63 9.10
N ILE A 9 -4.97 -12.63 8.67
CA ILE A 9 -4.79 -12.30 7.25
C ILE A 9 -3.84 -13.35 6.65
N PRO A 10 -4.28 -14.16 5.66
CA PRO A 10 -3.36 -15.02 4.92
C PRO A 10 -2.36 -14.15 4.16
N TYR A 11 -1.10 -14.56 4.11
CA TYR A 11 -0.15 -13.86 3.25
C TYR A 11 -0.35 -14.34 1.81
N ASP A 12 -0.86 -13.45 0.96
CA ASP A 12 -1.03 -13.72 -0.46
C ASP A 12 0.31 -13.56 -1.19
N THR A 13 0.86 -14.67 -1.70
CA THR A 13 2.10 -14.67 -2.51
C THR A 13 1.84 -14.64 -4.01
N ALA A 14 0.59 -14.69 -4.44
CA ALA A 14 0.22 -14.64 -5.85
C ALA A 14 0.17 -13.21 -6.37
N PHE A 15 -0.22 -12.25 -5.52
CA PHE A 15 -0.39 -10.86 -5.90
C PHE A 15 0.49 -9.88 -5.12
N CYS A 16 0.98 -10.24 -3.93
CA CYS A 16 1.92 -9.42 -3.17
C CYS A 16 3.36 -9.87 -3.40
N TYR A 17 4.25 -8.90 -3.58
CA TYR A 17 5.69 -9.07 -3.68
C TYR A 17 6.37 -8.91 -2.31
N GLY A 18 7.62 -9.34 -2.18
CA GLY A 18 8.35 -9.20 -0.91
C GLY A 18 7.83 -10.06 0.26
N VAL A 19 6.88 -10.96 0.02
CA VAL A 19 6.40 -11.90 1.05
C VAL A 19 7.51 -12.88 1.43
N PRO A 20 7.93 -12.98 2.71
CA PRO A 20 8.98 -13.91 3.11
C PRO A 20 8.60 -15.37 2.85
N ASN A 21 9.55 -16.16 2.36
CA ASN A 21 9.36 -17.59 2.17
C ASN A 21 8.90 -18.28 3.47
N GLY A 22 7.79 -19.02 3.39
CA GLY A 22 7.22 -19.75 4.53
C GLY A 22 6.39 -18.90 5.50
N ALA A 23 6.15 -17.62 5.18
CA ALA A 23 5.18 -16.81 5.90
C ALA A 23 3.79 -17.47 5.79
N LYS A 24 3.08 -17.60 6.93
CA LYS A 24 1.76 -18.26 6.96
C LYS A 24 0.60 -17.27 7.04
N LYS A 25 0.49 -16.52 8.14
CA LYS A 25 -0.61 -15.60 8.40
C LYS A 25 -0.16 -14.49 9.35
N ALA A 26 -0.66 -13.27 9.17
CA ALA A 26 -0.57 -12.22 10.18
C ALA A 26 -1.71 -12.37 11.18
N THR A 27 -1.39 -12.29 12.48
CA THR A 27 -2.38 -12.27 13.57
C THR A 27 -2.42 -10.89 14.20
N ASN A 28 -3.61 -10.43 14.61
CA ASN A 28 -3.81 -9.13 15.25
C ASN A 28 -3.30 -7.95 14.38
N ALA A 29 -3.59 -8.00 13.09
CA ALA A 29 -3.28 -6.96 12.12
C ALA A 29 -4.51 -6.66 11.28
N ASP A 30 -4.71 -5.37 10.96
CA ASP A 30 -5.76 -4.92 10.05
C ASP A 30 -5.24 -4.74 8.61
N LEU A 31 -3.92 -4.61 8.47
CA LEU A 31 -3.19 -4.42 7.22
C LEU A 31 -1.78 -4.99 7.38
N VAL A 32 -1.31 -5.71 6.37
CA VAL A 32 0.09 -6.15 6.24
C VAL A 32 0.73 -5.33 5.14
N VAL A 33 1.91 -4.75 5.40
CA VAL A 33 2.66 -4.04 4.36
C VAL A 33 4.02 -4.68 4.20
N TYR A 34 4.32 -5.12 2.98
CA TYR A 34 5.64 -5.63 2.62
C TYR A 34 6.47 -4.47 2.09
N ILE A 35 7.67 -4.31 2.64
CA ILE A 35 8.56 -3.22 2.28
C ILE A 35 9.80 -3.83 1.64
N THR A 36 10.06 -3.42 0.40
CA THR A 36 11.22 -3.84 -0.37
C THR A 36 12.07 -2.63 -0.74
N ALA A 37 13.27 -2.88 -1.23
CA ALA A 37 14.21 -1.83 -1.60
C ALA A 37 14.86 -2.15 -2.94
N ASN A 38 14.79 -1.19 -3.85
CA ASN A 38 15.34 -1.26 -5.21
C ASN A 38 14.79 -2.41 -6.08
N GLU A 39 13.61 -2.96 -5.76
CA GLU A 39 13.07 -4.12 -6.48
C GLU A 39 12.37 -3.71 -7.78
N PHE A 40 11.62 -2.61 -7.77
CA PHE A 40 10.79 -2.11 -8.87
C PHE A 40 11.16 -0.67 -9.26
N CYS A 41 12.46 -0.43 -9.46
CA CYS A 41 13.00 0.91 -9.69
C CYS A 41 13.32 1.25 -11.15
N GLU A 42 12.71 0.52 -12.10
CA GLU A 42 12.94 0.71 -13.52
C GLU A 42 12.42 2.09 -13.99
N GLY A 43 13.35 2.96 -14.41
CA GLY A 43 13.07 4.25 -15.05
C GLY A 43 13.06 5.49 -14.13
N GLY A 44 13.55 6.60 -14.70
CA GLY A 44 13.30 7.98 -14.24
C GLY A 44 13.66 8.33 -12.78
N TYR A 45 12.95 9.34 -12.26
CA TYR A 45 13.13 9.94 -10.93
C TYR A 45 12.18 9.36 -9.87
N THR A 46 11.56 8.20 -10.12
CA THR A 46 10.67 7.53 -9.16
C THR A 46 11.42 7.20 -7.88
N LEU A 47 10.93 7.69 -6.73
CA LEU A 47 11.57 7.48 -5.43
C LEU A 47 10.98 6.27 -4.67
N ALA A 48 9.73 5.93 -4.95
CA ALA A 48 9.05 4.77 -4.41
C ALA A 48 7.85 4.42 -5.28
N SER A 49 7.33 3.21 -5.12
CA SER A 49 6.09 2.76 -5.73
C SER A 49 5.35 1.84 -4.78
N ALA A 50 4.02 1.90 -4.78
CA ALA A 50 3.20 1.02 -3.96
C ALA A 50 1.91 0.57 -4.63
N ILE A 51 1.40 -0.55 -4.14
CA ILE A 51 0.14 -1.13 -4.59
C ILE A 51 -0.57 -1.85 -3.44
N GLY A 52 -1.90 -1.79 -3.41
CA GLY A 52 -2.69 -2.79 -2.66
C GLY A 52 -2.69 -4.11 -3.42
N CYS A 53 -2.48 -5.23 -2.75
CA CYS A 53 -2.33 -6.54 -3.40
C CYS A 53 -3.34 -7.58 -2.91
N ASP A 54 -4.00 -7.36 -1.78
CA ASP A 54 -5.04 -8.26 -1.27
C ASP A 54 -6.16 -7.47 -0.59
N TRP A 55 -7.40 -7.92 -0.78
CA TRP A 55 -8.62 -7.31 -0.26
C TRP A 55 -9.51 -8.35 0.41
N ASP A 56 -10.18 -7.93 1.48
CA ASP A 56 -11.17 -8.80 2.13
C ASP A 56 -12.52 -8.84 1.38
N GLN A 57 -13.47 -9.62 1.90
CA GLN A 57 -14.81 -9.78 1.33
C GLN A 57 -15.66 -8.49 1.27
N TYR A 58 -15.15 -7.38 1.83
CA TYR A 58 -15.77 -6.06 1.79
C TYR A 58 -14.96 -5.06 0.96
N ASN A 59 -14.06 -5.55 0.10
CA ASN A 59 -13.16 -4.75 -0.74
C ASN A 59 -12.31 -3.78 0.09
N ARG A 60 -11.91 -4.18 1.30
CA ARG A 60 -10.96 -3.42 2.12
C ARG A 60 -9.56 -3.95 1.88
N PRO A 61 -8.59 -3.10 1.53
CA PRO A 61 -7.19 -3.54 1.45
C PRO A 61 -6.73 -4.13 2.78
N ILE A 62 -6.17 -5.34 2.73
CA ILE A 62 -5.61 -6.07 3.88
C ILE A 62 -4.14 -6.41 3.69
N ALA A 63 -3.62 -6.31 2.46
CA ALA A 63 -2.19 -6.35 2.20
C ALA A 63 -1.79 -5.39 1.07
N GLY A 64 -0.55 -4.92 1.09
CA GLY A 64 0.05 -4.16 0.00
C GLY A 64 1.57 -4.13 0.08
N ASP A 65 2.17 -3.68 -1.00
CA ASP A 65 3.62 -3.60 -1.18
C ASP A 65 4.04 -2.14 -1.30
N VAL A 66 5.21 -1.82 -0.74
CA VAL A 66 5.90 -0.55 -0.95
C VAL A 66 7.36 -0.85 -1.28
N ASP A 67 7.80 -0.48 -2.47
CA ASP A 67 9.22 -0.52 -2.84
C ASP A 67 9.81 0.88 -2.79
N PHE A 68 10.93 1.03 -2.08
CA PHE A 68 11.68 2.27 -2.03
C PHE A 68 12.93 2.17 -2.91
N CYS A 69 13.08 3.11 -3.84
CA CYS A 69 14.27 3.24 -4.68
C CYS A 69 15.37 3.98 -3.92
N ILE A 70 15.93 3.33 -2.90
CA ILE A 70 16.90 3.92 -1.97
C ILE A 70 18.15 4.45 -2.69
N GLU A 71 18.53 3.90 -3.84
CA GLU A 71 19.64 4.42 -4.66
C GLU A 71 19.36 5.80 -5.26
N LYS A 72 18.09 6.18 -5.40
CA LYS A 72 17.65 7.49 -5.91
C LYS A 72 17.36 8.48 -4.78
N ILE A 73 17.46 8.04 -3.53
CA ILE A 73 17.18 8.84 -2.33
C ILE A 73 18.49 9.38 -1.74
N ASP A 74 18.68 10.70 -1.79
CA ASP A 74 19.81 11.39 -1.14
C ASP A 74 19.36 12.30 0.00
N VAL A 75 19.20 11.70 1.19
CA VAL A 75 18.81 12.41 2.42
C VAL A 75 19.82 13.46 2.91
N LYS A 76 21.06 13.44 2.40
CA LYS A 76 22.12 14.36 2.84
C LYS A 76 22.09 15.66 2.04
N ASN A 77 21.67 15.61 0.77
CA ASN A 77 21.54 16.77 -0.09
C ASN A 77 20.08 17.26 -0.19
N SER A 78 19.60 17.87 0.89
CA SER A 78 18.24 18.43 0.99
C SER A 78 17.94 19.64 0.07
N ALA A 79 18.91 20.07 -0.76
CA ALA A 79 18.75 21.20 -1.68
C ALA A 79 17.86 20.88 -2.89
N VAL A 80 17.59 19.61 -3.16
CA VAL A 80 16.66 19.15 -4.20
C VAL A 80 15.49 18.45 -3.52
N VAL A 81 14.27 18.95 -3.71
CA VAL A 81 13.04 18.23 -3.32
C VAL A 81 12.74 17.21 -4.43
N PRO A 82 12.49 15.92 -4.11
CA PRO A 82 12.08 15.41 -2.80
C PRO A 82 13.20 14.85 -1.91
N SER A 83 14.49 14.97 -2.29
CA SER A 83 15.64 14.38 -1.61
C SER A 83 15.85 14.84 -0.15
N SER A 84 15.13 15.85 0.34
CA SER A 84 15.07 16.15 1.77
C SER A 84 14.37 15.03 2.57
N ALA A 85 14.71 14.85 3.85
CA ALA A 85 14.03 13.89 4.72
C ALA A 85 12.50 14.08 4.75
N ARG A 86 12.04 15.34 4.69
CA ARG A 86 10.62 15.68 4.60
C ARG A 86 9.99 15.22 3.29
N GLY A 87 10.65 15.49 2.15
CA GLY A 87 10.14 15.08 0.84
C GLY A 87 10.01 13.56 0.71
N ILE A 88 10.97 12.80 1.24
CA ILE A 88 10.89 11.33 1.28
C ILE A 88 9.76 10.86 2.20
N THR A 89 9.52 11.56 3.31
CA THR A 89 8.39 11.25 4.19
C THR A 89 7.06 11.50 3.50
N ASP A 90 6.93 12.59 2.75
CA ASP A 90 5.73 12.93 1.98
C ASP A 90 5.48 11.90 0.86
N VAL A 91 6.53 11.44 0.18
CA VAL A 91 6.45 10.33 -0.80
C VAL A 91 6.03 9.03 -0.12
N ALA A 92 6.62 8.67 1.02
CA ALA A 92 6.20 7.48 1.75
C ALA A 92 4.71 7.54 2.11
N ILE A 93 4.22 8.67 2.63
CA ILE A 93 2.80 8.87 2.94
C ILE A 93 1.93 8.68 1.68
N HIS A 94 2.36 9.21 0.53
CA HIS A 94 1.68 9.01 -0.75
C HIS A 94 1.59 7.52 -1.12
N GLU A 95 2.69 6.79 -1.04
CA GLU A 95 2.73 5.36 -1.37
C GLU A 95 1.89 4.51 -0.40
N PHE A 96 1.94 4.79 0.91
CA PHE A 96 1.06 4.14 1.87
C PHE A 96 -0.42 4.46 1.62
N ALA A 97 -0.76 5.59 1.01
CA ALA A 97 -2.14 5.86 0.60
C ALA A 97 -2.58 4.92 -0.53
N HIS A 98 -1.70 4.57 -1.48
CA HIS A 98 -2.00 3.58 -2.52
C HIS A 98 -2.26 2.20 -1.93
N VAL A 99 -1.45 1.76 -0.96
CA VAL A 99 -1.71 0.52 -0.20
C VAL A 99 -3.08 0.52 0.46
N LEU A 100 -3.52 1.69 0.95
CA LEU A 100 -4.84 1.87 1.57
C LEU A 100 -5.99 2.00 0.56
N GLY A 101 -5.74 1.74 -0.73
CA GLY A 101 -6.75 1.78 -1.78
C GLY A 101 -7.00 3.18 -2.32
N PHE A 102 -6.06 4.14 -2.19
CA PHE A 102 -6.16 5.44 -2.83
C PHE A 102 -5.79 5.37 -4.33
N SER A 103 -6.41 4.44 -5.04
CA SER A 103 -6.17 4.20 -6.46
C SER A 103 -7.46 4.39 -7.26
N SER A 104 -7.34 4.77 -8.53
CA SER A 104 -8.49 4.88 -9.43
C SER A 104 -9.24 3.56 -9.60
N ALA A 105 -8.55 2.42 -9.48
CA ALA A 105 -9.14 1.09 -9.54
C ALA A 105 -9.99 0.78 -8.31
N ASP A 106 -9.64 1.33 -7.14
CA ASP A 106 -10.33 1.09 -5.87
C ASP A 106 -11.47 2.07 -5.59
N PHE A 107 -11.42 3.29 -6.14
CA PHE A 107 -12.44 4.32 -5.91
C PHE A 107 -13.90 3.85 -6.13
N PRO A 108 -14.22 3.01 -7.13
CA PRO A 108 -15.58 2.50 -7.30
C PRO A 108 -16.10 1.70 -6.10
N PHE A 109 -15.22 1.06 -5.32
CA PHE A 109 -15.59 0.21 -4.19
C PHE A 109 -15.71 0.96 -2.86
N PHE A 110 -15.46 2.27 -2.84
CA PHE A 110 -15.54 3.07 -1.63
C PHE A 110 -16.97 3.10 -1.05
N VAL A 111 -17.06 3.03 0.27
CA VAL A 111 -18.32 3.08 1.03
C VAL A 111 -18.44 4.38 1.83
N ASP A 112 -19.66 4.84 2.11
CA ASP A 112 -19.87 5.91 3.09
C ASP A 112 -19.60 5.37 4.50
N PRO A 113 -18.63 5.91 5.25
CA PRO A 113 -18.24 5.38 6.55
C PRO A 113 -19.33 5.53 7.63
N ARG A 114 -20.34 6.40 7.42
CA ARG A 114 -21.46 6.59 8.34
C ARG A 114 -22.60 5.61 8.08
N THR A 115 -22.80 5.20 6.83
CA THR A 115 -23.95 4.36 6.44
C THR A 115 -23.58 2.95 5.99
N GLY A 116 -22.31 2.70 5.67
CA GLY A 116 -21.82 1.44 5.11
C GLY A 116 -22.26 1.18 3.66
N LYS A 117 -22.92 2.14 3.00
CA LYS A 117 -23.43 1.96 1.63
C LYS A 117 -22.36 2.32 0.59
N PRO A 118 -22.31 1.63 -0.57
CA PRO A 118 -21.43 2.00 -1.68
C PRO A 118 -21.63 3.45 -2.13
N ARG A 119 -20.54 4.14 -2.49
CA ARG A 119 -20.57 5.50 -3.04
C ARG A 119 -20.82 5.54 -4.54
N THR A 120 -20.61 4.42 -5.23
CA THR A 120 -20.93 4.27 -6.65
C THR A 120 -21.92 3.12 -6.84
N ALA A 121 -22.66 3.12 -7.95
CA ALA A 121 -23.52 1.99 -8.30
C ALA A 121 -22.65 0.77 -8.61
N LYS A 122 -22.96 -0.38 -7.99
CA LYS A 122 -22.14 -1.60 -7.91
C LYS A 122 -21.10 -1.74 -9.04
N ALA A 123 -19.86 -1.39 -8.73
CA ALA A 123 -18.71 -1.98 -9.39
C ALA A 123 -18.57 -3.44 -8.94
N ILE A 124 -18.23 -4.34 -9.86
CA ILE A 124 -17.84 -5.72 -9.56
C ILE A 124 -16.32 -5.74 -9.66
N GLN A 125 -15.63 -6.17 -8.60
CA GLN A 125 -14.19 -6.41 -8.61
C GLN A 125 -13.92 -7.82 -9.11
#